data_AF-A0A212DED9-F1
#
_entry.id   AF-A0A212DED9-F1
#
_cell.length_a   1.000
_cell.length_b   1.000
_cell.length_c   1.000
_cell.angle_alpha   90.00
_cell.angle_beta   90.00
_cell.angle_gamma   90.00
#
_symmetry.space_group_name_H-M   'P 1'
#
loop_
_entity.id
_entity.type
_entity.pdbx_description
1 polymer ?
#
loop_
_entity_poly.entity_id
_entity_poly.type
_entity_poly.pdbx_seq_one_letter_code
_entity_poly.pdbx_strand_id
1 'polypeptide(L)'
;MMLGILALWALLPTAVQAPPSRRTCVFFEAPGVRGSTQNLGKLLDAGPGPPRVIHCLYSRCCFGIWNLTQDQAQVEMQGCRDSDEPGCESPRCDPSPRAQPRPSSTLFTCSCGADFCNANYSHLPPLGSPGTPGSKGPQAIPGESVWIALLLLGLLLLLLLSSSILALLQRKACRVQGGPEPEPEPESEPESGRDWSAELPELPELRFSQVIREGGHSVVWAGQLQGKLVAVKAFPLRAVAQFQAERALYELPGLQHDHIVRFITASRGSPGPPPCGPLLVLELHPKGSLCHYLTQHTSDWGSSLRMALSLAQGLAFLHEERWQDGQYKPGIAHRDLSSQNVLIRDDGSCAIGDLGLALVLPGLAQPPTWAPTQPRGPAAIMEVSTLEAGETQDGGGAADDDAATVQQHLELM
;
A
#
# COMPACT_ATOMS: atom_id res chain seq x y z
N MET A 1 -38.11 -37.64 43.78
CA MET A 1 -39.22 -37.06 42.99
C MET A 1 -38.72 -35.76 42.40
N MET A 2 -38.67 -35.48 41.10
CA MET A 2 -39.05 -36.11 39.83
C MET A 2 -38.08 -35.50 38.79
N LEU A 3 -37.33 -36.32 38.02
CA LEU A 3 -37.56 -36.66 36.59
C LEU A 3 -37.44 -35.45 35.66
N GLY A 4 -36.68 -35.44 34.56
CA GLY A 4 -35.88 -36.38 33.78
C GLY A 4 -35.14 -35.51 32.72
N ILE A 5 -34.31 -35.97 31.78
CA ILE A 5 -34.35 -37.10 30.86
C ILE A 5 -32.93 -37.17 30.23
N LEU A 6 -32.34 -38.37 30.24
CA LEU A 6 -31.65 -39.11 29.15
C LEU A 6 -31.12 -38.32 27.93
N ALA A 7 -30.05 -38.67 27.21
CA ALA A 7 -29.04 -39.72 27.24
C ALA A 7 -28.11 -39.48 26.02
N LEU A 8 -26.93 -40.09 26.08
CA LEU A 8 -26.16 -40.69 24.98
C LEU A 8 -25.70 -39.84 23.76
N TRP A 9 -24.36 -39.75 23.66
CA TRP A 9 -23.54 -39.96 22.47
C TRP A 9 -23.83 -39.15 21.20
N ALA A 10 -22.96 -38.17 20.96
CA ALA A 10 -22.30 -38.06 19.67
C ALA A 10 -20.86 -37.56 19.90
N LEU A 11 -19.90 -38.47 19.79
CA LEU A 11 -18.55 -38.12 19.34
C LEU A 11 -18.74 -37.49 17.96
N LEU A 12 -18.80 -36.16 17.91
CA LEU A 12 -18.63 -35.39 16.69
C LEU A 12 -17.15 -35.03 16.57
N PRO A 13 -16.63 -35.14 15.35
CA PRO A 13 -15.21 -35.38 15.11
C PRO A 13 -14.41 -34.22 15.67
N THR A 14 -13.17 -34.51 16.08
CA THR A 14 -12.10 -33.54 15.90
C THR A 14 -12.33 -32.90 14.53
N ALA A 15 -12.74 -31.64 14.49
CA ALA A 15 -12.58 -30.86 13.30
C ALA A 15 -11.07 -30.89 13.09
N VAL A 16 -10.63 -31.86 12.29
CA VAL A 16 -9.40 -31.76 11.54
C VAL A 16 -9.56 -30.41 10.89
N GLN A 17 -8.91 -29.40 11.47
CA GLN A 17 -8.63 -28.18 10.74
C GLN A 17 -7.92 -28.69 9.50
N ALA A 18 -8.67 -28.78 8.41
CA ALA A 18 -8.08 -28.96 7.11
C ALA A 18 -7.05 -27.82 7.04
N PRO A 19 -5.75 -28.14 6.85
CA PRO A 19 -4.75 -27.09 6.76
C PRO A 19 -5.21 -26.09 5.70
N PRO A 20 -4.85 -24.80 5.81
CA PRO A 20 -5.23 -23.79 4.81
C PRO A 20 -4.94 -24.42 3.46
N SER A 21 -5.93 -24.54 2.58
CA SER A 21 -5.80 -25.32 1.34
C SER A 21 -4.76 -24.63 0.45
N ARG A 22 -3.50 -24.99 0.67
CA ARG A 22 -2.35 -24.45 -0.04
C ARG A 22 -2.38 -25.04 -1.44
N ARG A 23 -2.58 -24.18 -2.44
CA ARG A 23 -2.70 -24.62 -3.83
C ARG A 23 -1.36 -25.06 -4.37
N THR A 24 -1.40 -26.07 -5.22
CA THR A 24 -0.22 -26.55 -5.92
C THR A 24 -0.36 -26.23 -7.40
N CYS A 25 0.55 -25.43 -7.93
CA CYS A 25 0.54 -24.97 -9.31
C CYS A 25 1.78 -25.46 -10.06
N VAL A 26 1.68 -25.45 -11.38
CA VAL A 26 2.86 -25.60 -12.24
C VAL A 26 3.66 -24.29 -12.22
N PHE A 27 4.98 -24.40 -12.12
CA PHE A 27 5.92 -23.29 -12.18
C PHE A 27 6.85 -23.45 -13.37
N PHE A 28 6.90 -22.40 -14.19
CA PHE A 28 7.79 -22.31 -15.33
C PHE A 28 8.09 -20.84 -15.62
N GLU A 29 9.33 -20.54 -15.97
CA GLU A 29 9.76 -19.22 -16.43
C GLU A 29 10.65 -19.38 -17.65
N ALA A 30 10.27 -18.75 -18.76
CA ALA A 30 11.06 -18.78 -19.99
C ALA A 30 12.38 -18.00 -19.82
N PRO A 31 13.46 -18.40 -20.51
CA PRO A 31 14.73 -17.67 -20.49
C PRO A 31 14.53 -16.23 -21.01
N GLY A 32 14.67 -15.22 -20.14
CA GLY A 32 14.55 -13.81 -20.50
C GLY A 32 13.41 -13.04 -19.82
N VAL A 33 12.52 -13.71 -19.10
CA VAL A 33 11.49 -13.03 -18.29
C VAL A 33 12.11 -12.45 -17.01
N ARG A 34 11.83 -11.18 -16.71
CA ARG A 34 12.25 -10.50 -15.47
C ARG A 34 11.07 -10.33 -14.53
N GLY A 35 11.21 -10.81 -13.29
CA GLY A 35 10.16 -10.76 -12.25
C GLY A 35 9.65 -12.15 -11.88
N SER A 36 10.45 -12.88 -11.09
CA SER A 36 10.17 -14.28 -10.79
C SER A 36 9.00 -14.46 -9.82
N THR A 37 8.05 -15.35 -10.17
CA THR A 37 6.96 -15.76 -9.28
C THR A 37 7.35 -16.87 -8.31
N GLN A 38 8.62 -17.30 -8.34
CA GLN A 38 9.19 -18.32 -7.46
C GLN A 38 8.99 -17.99 -5.98
N ASN A 39 8.94 -16.70 -5.62
CA ASN A 39 8.80 -16.23 -4.25
C ASN A 39 7.34 -16.13 -3.77
N LEU A 40 6.36 -16.28 -4.67
CA LEU A 40 4.93 -16.32 -4.33
C LEU A 40 4.48 -17.67 -3.77
N GLY A 41 5.40 -18.63 -3.74
CA GLY A 41 5.17 -19.96 -3.21
C GLY A 41 6.46 -20.64 -2.77
N LYS A 42 6.34 -21.87 -2.28
CA LYS A 42 7.48 -22.74 -2.00
C LYS A 42 7.63 -23.70 -3.19
N LEU A 43 8.76 -23.63 -3.90
CA LEU A 43 9.08 -24.65 -4.90
C LEU A 43 9.24 -26.02 -4.21
N LEU A 44 8.63 -27.02 -4.82
CA LEU A 44 8.80 -28.42 -4.46
C LEU A 44 9.75 -29.03 -5.50
N ASP A 45 10.78 -29.73 -5.02
CA ASP A 45 11.88 -30.22 -5.86
C ASP A 45 11.36 -31.03 -7.05
N ALA A 46 11.65 -30.52 -8.25
CA ALA A 46 11.71 -31.32 -9.46
C ALA A 46 13.16 -31.28 -9.92
N GLY A 47 13.76 -32.46 -10.05
CA GLY A 47 15.14 -32.64 -10.53
C GLY A 47 15.34 -32.12 -11.97
N PRO A 48 16.37 -32.58 -12.68
CA PRO A 48 16.60 -32.10 -14.05
C PRO A 48 15.48 -32.60 -14.99
N GLY A 49 14.54 -31.72 -15.34
CA GLY A 49 13.37 -32.03 -16.18
C GLY A 49 12.31 -30.91 -16.22
N PRO A 50 11.20 -31.08 -16.98
CA PRO A 50 10.15 -30.08 -17.19
C PRO A 50 9.20 -29.95 -15.96
N PRO A 51 8.18 -29.08 -16.02
CA PRO A 51 8.05 -27.90 -15.15
C PRO A 51 8.02 -28.18 -13.65
N ARG A 52 8.63 -27.27 -12.90
CA ARG A 52 8.76 -27.34 -11.45
C ARG A 52 7.40 -27.16 -10.80
N VAL A 53 7.22 -27.70 -9.60
CA VAL A 53 5.98 -27.55 -8.84
C VAL A 53 6.16 -26.42 -7.84
N ILE A 54 5.17 -25.53 -7.72
CA ILE A 54 5.15 -24.47 -6.72
C ILE A 54 3.91 -24.59 -5.85
N HIS A 55 4.12 -24.45 -4.54
CA HIS A 55 3.06 -24.45 -3.56
C HIS A 55 2.77 -23.01 -3.13
N CYS A 56 1.62 -22.47 -3.50
CA CYS A 56 1.30 -21.06 -3.33
C CYS A 56 1.11 -20.70 -1.86
N LEU A 57 1.75 -19.61 -1.44
CA LEU A 57 1.72 -19.13 -0.05
C LEU A 57 0.69 -18.03 0.16
N TYR A 58 0.43 -17.22 -0.87
CA TYR A 58 -0.37 -15.98 -0.74
C TYR A 58 -1.70 -16.02 -1.51
N SER A 59 -1.84 -16.87 -2.52
CA SER A 59 -3.06 -16.97 -3.32
C SER A 59 -3.52 -18.42 -3.48
N ARG A 60 -4.80 -18.59 -3.78
CA ARG A 60 -5.41 -19.86 -4.18
C ARG A 60 -5.54 -19.96 -5.71
N CYS A 61 -4.74 -19.18 -6.42
CA CYS A 61 -4.86 -18.99 -7.85
C CYS A 61 -3.56 -19.37 -8.55
N CYS A 62 -3.67 -20.35 -9.44
CA CYS A 62 -2.63 -20.55 -10.42
C CYS A 62 -2.83 -19.54 -11.57
N PHE A 63 -1.74 -19.12 -12.19
CA PHE A 63 -1.78 -18.36 -13.43
C PHE A 63 -0.91 -19.01 -14.50
N GLY A 64 -1.15 -18.61 -15.74
CA GLY A 64 -0.23 -18.89 -16.84
C GLY A 64 -0.31 -17.83 -17.92
N ILE A 65 0.80 -17.68 -18.63
CA ILE A 65 0.99 -16.77 -19.77
C ILE A 65 1.58 -17.58 -20.92
N TRP A 66 0.92 -17.51 -22.07
CA TRP A 66 1.34 -18.15 -23.30
C TRP A 66 1.54 -17.11 -24.41
N ASN A 67 2.55 -17.33 -25.23
CA ASN A 67 2.79 -16.60 -26.46
C ASN A 67 2.37 -17.47 -27.64
N LEU A 68 1.39 -17.02 -28.41
CA LEU A 68 0.90 -17.74 -29.57
C LEU A 68 1.57 -17.18 -30.84
N THR A 69 2.34 -18.03 -31.52
CA THR A 69 2.95 -17.76 -32.82
C THR A 69 2.53 -18.83 -33.81
N GLN A 70 1.84 -18.46 -34.90
CA GLN A 70 1.49 -19.37 -36.03
C GLN A 70 0.99 -20.76 -35.56
N ASP A 71 -0.05 -20.77 -34.71
CA ASP A 71 -0.70 -21.96 -34.10
C ASP A 71 0.08 -22.74 -33.04
N GLN A 72 1.27 -22.29 -32.64
CA GLN A 72 2.01 -22.88 -31.53
C GLN A 72 1.96 -22.00 -30.29
N ALA A 73 1.38 -22.52 -29.20
CA ALA A 73 1.39 -21.85 -27.89
C ALA A 73 2.67 -22.21 -27.13
N GLN A 74 3.54 -21.23 -26.96
CA GLN A 74 4.73 -21.35 -26.12
C GLN A 74 4.43 -20.80 -24.73
N VAL A 75 4.74 -21.57 -23.69
CA VAL A 75 4.64 -21.10 -22.31
C VAL A 75 5.72 -20.04 -22.08
N GLU A 76 5.32 -18.85 -21.63
CA GLU A 76 6.25 -17.79 -21.21
C GLU A 76 6.45 -17.85 -19.69
N MET A 77 5.36 -18.06 -18.95
CA MET A 77 5.40 -18.05 -17.49
C MET A 77 4.20 -18.78 -16.89
N GLN A 78 4.41 -19.54 -15.80
CA GLN A 78 3.40 -20.20 -15.00
C GLN A 78 3.78 -20.10 -13.51
N GLY A 79 2.81 -19.96 -12.62
CA GLY A 79 3.08 -19.96 -11.19
C GLY A 79 1.87 -19.59 -10.34
N CYS A 80 2.16 -19.00 -9.18
CA CYS A 80 1.17 -18.50 -8.24
C CYS A 80 0.83 -17.04 -8.53
N ARG A 81 -0.44 -16.66 -8.39
CA ARG A 81 -0.84 -15.26 -8.42
C ARG A 81 -0.41 -14.55 -7.13
N ASP A 82 -0.27 -13.23 -7.20
CA ASP A 82 0.01 -12.33 -6.08
C ASP A 82 -1.24 -12.05 -5.21
N SER A 83 -2.43 -12.13 -5.80
CA SER A 83 -3.73 -12.00 -5.12
C SER A 83 -4.82 -12.88 -5.77
N ASP A 84 -5.91 -13.15 -5.04
CA ASP A 84 -7.11 -13.82 -5.57
C ASP A 84 -8.00 -12.82 -6.35
N GLU A 85 -7.53 -12.28 -7.49
CA GLU A 85 -8.32 -11.41 -8.39
C GLU A 85 -9.57 -12.11 -8.97
N PRO A 86 -10.61 -11.35 -9.43
CA PRO A 86 -11.75 -11.90 -10.15
C PRO A 86 -11.30 -12.74 -11.36
N GLY A 87 -11.81 -13.97 -11.49
CA GLY A 87 -11.45 -14.92 -12.56
C GLY A 87 -10.74 -16.19 -12.10
N CYS A 88 -10.36 -16.28 -10.82
CA CYS A 88 -9.80 -17.49 -10.21
C CYS A 88 -10.85 -18.56 -9.82
N GLU A 89 -12.13 -18.27 -10.02
CA GLU A 89 -13.23 -19.18 -9.70
C GLU A 89 -13.29 -20.39 -10.64
N SER A 90 -12.72 -20.26 -11.84
CA SER A 90 -12.72 -21.33 -12.83
C SER A 90 -11.79 -22.47 -12.39
N PRO A 91 -12.25 -23.73 -12.39
CA PRO A 91 -11.39 -24.89 -12.12
C PRO A 91 -10.40 -25.16 -13.26
N ARG A 92 -10.54 -24.50 -14.41
CA ARG A 92 -9.66 -24.68 -15.58
C ARG A 92 -9.10 -23.35 -16.05
N CYS A 93 -7.88 -23.38 -16.57
CA CYS A 93 -7.25 -22.24 -17.21
C CYS A 93 -7.91 -21.96 -18.57
N ASP A 94 -8.70 -20.88 -18.66
CA ASP A 94 -9.29 -20.41 -19.92
C ASP A 94 -8.55 -19.15 -20.38
N PRO A 95 -7.67 -19.22 -21.40
CA PRO A 95 -6.81 -18.11 -21.77
C PRO A 95 -7.56 -17.00 -22.52
N SER A 96 -7.42 -15.76 -22.05
CA SER A 96 -7.90 -14.57 -22.74
C SER A 96 -6.74 -13.74 -23.32
N PRO A 97 -6.91 -13.09 -24.49
CA PRO A 97 -5.87 -12.27 -25.11
C PRO A 97 -5.65 -10.99 -24.29
N ARG A 98 -4.38 -10.57 -24.13
CA ARG A 98 -4.07 -9.27 -23.51
C ARG A 98 -4.48 -8.11 -24.42
N ALA A 99 -4.96 -7.02 -23.80
CA ALA A 99 -5.49 -5.82 -24.47
C ALA A 99 -4.48 -5.07 -25.37
N GLN A 100 -3.19 -5.43 -25.36
CA GLN A 100 -2.16 -4.84 -26.22
C GLN A 100 -1.56 -5.89 -27.17
N PRO A 101 -2.19 -6.18 -28.31
CA PRO A 101 -1.64 -7.09 -29.31
C PRO A 101 -0.36 -6.49 -29.94
N ARG A 102 0.70 -7.29 -30.06
CA ARG A 102 1.86 -6.97 -30.90
C ARG A 102 1.58 -7.50 -32.32
N PRO A 103 2.15 -6.89 -33.37
CA PRO A 103 1.84 -7.25 -34.75
C PRO A 103 2.22 -8.69 -35.16
N SER A 104 3.03 -9.41 -34.38
CA SER A 104 3.51 -10.78 -34.71
C SER A 104 3.31 -11.82 -33.60
N SER A 105 2.78 -11.45 -32.44
CA SER A 105 2.58 -12.35 -31.29
C SER A 105 1.42 -11.87 -30.43
N THR A 106 0.56 -12.79 -30.01
CA THR A 106 -0.53 -12.51 -29.06
C THR A 106 -0.24 -13.22 -27.76
N LEU A 107 -0.18 -12.45 -26.67
CA LEU A 107 -0.06 -13.01 -25.32
C LEU A 107 -1.45 -13.35 -24.79
N PHE A 108 -1.61 -14.60 -24.37
CA PHE A 108 -2.78 -15.10 -23.69
C PHE A 108 -2.47 -15.30 -22.21
N THR A 109 -3.43 -14.99 -21.35
CA THR A 109 -3.31 -15.14 -19.91
C THR A 109 -4.52 -15.85 -19.33
N CYS A 110 -4.32 -16.66 -18.30
CA CYS A 110 -5.43 -17.24 -17.53
C CYS A 110 -5.16 -17.18 -16.03
N SER A 111 -6.23 -17.29 -15.26
CA SER A 111 -6.23 -17.53 -13.81
C SER A 111 -7.19 -18.69 -13.53
N CYS A 112 -6.87 -19.55 -12.58
CA CYS A 112 -7.72 -20.70 -12.24
C CYS A 112 -7.49 -21.18 -10.81
N GLY A 113 -8.48 -21.89 -10.26
CA GLY A 113 -8.59 -22.21 -8.83
C GLY A 113 -8.54 -23.70 -8.47
N ALA A 114 -7.96 -24.57 -9.30
CA ALA A 114 -7.74 -25.98 -8.98
C ALA A 114 -6.24 -26.34 -8.97
N ASP A 115 -5.85 -27.40 -8.26
CA ASP A 115 -4.45 -27.83 -8.26
C ASP A 115 -4.01 -28.21 -9.69
N PHE A 116 -2.84 -27.71 -10.08
CA PHE A 116 -2.26 -27.86 -11.41
C PHE A 116 -3.17 -27.36 -12.56
N CYS A 117 -4.16 -26.52 -12.29
CA CYS A 117 -5.08 -26.05 -13.33
C CYS A 117 -4.41 -25.22 -14.42
N ASN A 118 -3.22 -24.66 -14.15
CA ASN A 118 -2.41 -23.94 -15.12
C ASN A 118 -1.50 -24.87 -15.95
N ALA A 119 -1.46 -26.18 -15.67
CA ALA A 119 -0.67 -27.14 -16.43
C ALA A 119 -1.11 -27.26 -17.89
N ASN A 120 -2.41 -27.06 -18.15
CA ASN A 120 -3.01 -27.15 -19.47
C ASN A 120 -4.10 -26.09 -19.62
N TYR A 121 -4.33 -25.63 -20.85
CA TYR A 121 -5.34 -24.61 -21.16
C TYR A 121 -6.55 -25.18 -21.89
N SER A 122 -7.71 -24.53 -21.70
CA SER A 122 -9.04 -25.04 -22.05
C SER A 122 -9.45 -24.79 -23.51
N HIS A 123 -8.56 -25.00 -24.48
CA HIS A 123 -8.66 -24.59 -25.89
C HIS A 123 -8.20 -23.14 -26.15
N LEU A 124 -7.46 -22.94 -27.25
CA LEU A 124 -7.21 -21.60 -27.79
C LEU A 124 -8.41 -21.24 -28.68
N PRO A 125 -8.94 -20.01 -28.61
CA PRO A 125 -9.87 -19.55 -29.64
C PRO A 125 -9.15 -19.65 -31.01
N PRO A 126 -9.78 -20.23 -32.04
CA PRO A 126 -9.20 -20.27 -33.38
C PRO A 126 -8.80 -18.88 -33.84
N LEU A 127 -7.59 -18.73 -34.39
CA LEU A 127 -7.17 -17.46 -34.98
C LEU A 127 -8.05 -17.20 -36.21
N GLY A 128 -9.05 -16.34 -36.02
CA GLY A 128 -10.08 -16.08 -37.03
C GLY A 128 -11.33 -16.92 -36.82
N SER A 129 -12.20 -16.49 -35.91
CA SER A 129 -13.63 -16.82 -35.95
C SER A 129 -14.43 -15.65 -35.39
N PRO A 130 -15.36 -15.05 -36.16
CA PRO A 130 -16.21 -13.98 -35.70
C PRO A 130 -17.45 -14.55 -34.98
N GLY A 131 -17.71 -14.08 -33.75
CA GLY A 131 -18.96 -14.30 -33.01
C GLY A 131 -18.74 -14.04 -31.53
N THR A 132 -19.51 -13.23 -30.79
CA THR A 132 -20.89 -12.74 -31.00
C THR A 132 -21.03 -11.42 -30.21
N PRO A 133 -21.74 -10.39 -30.70
CA PRO A 133 -21.93 -9.13 -29.96
C PRO A 133 -23.01 -9.30 -28.88
N GLY A 134 -22.59 -9.28 -27.62
CA GLY A 134 -23.47 -9.09 -26.46
C GLY A 134 -23.59 -7.62 -26.09
N SER A 135 -24.83 -7.12 -26.10
CA SER A 135 -25.30 -5.78 -25.73
C SER A 135 -24.97 -4.64 -26.72
N LYS A 136 -26.03 -4.18 -27.41
CA LYS A 136 -26.07 -2.92 -28.13
C LYS A 136 -25.89 -1.76 -27.13
N GLY A 137 -24.69 -1.18 -27.10
CA GLY A 137 -24.56 0.25 -26.85
C GLY A 137 -25.03 1.04 -28.07
N PRO A 138 -25.46 2.31 -27.94
CA PRO A 138 -26.03 3.07 -29.05
C PRO A 138 -25.03 3.18 -30.20
N GLN A 139 -25.45 2.76 -31.39
CA GLN A 139 -24.71 2.92 -32.64
C GLN A 139 -24.51 4.41 -32.91
N ALA A 140 -23.26 4.87 -32.85
CA ALA A 140 -22.88 6.21 -33.27
C ALA A 140 -22.97 6.31 -34.80
N ILE A 141 -23.70 7.32 -35.25
CA ILE A 141 -23.94 7.64 -36.65
C ILE A 141 -22.59 8.10 -37.27
N PRO A 142 -22.23 7.67 -38.50
CA PRO A 142 -21.00 8.09 -39.14
C PRO A 142 -21.11 9.56 -39.56
N GLY A 143 -20.70 10.44 -38.65
CA GLY A 143 -20.70 11.90 -38.80
C GLY A 143 -20.15 12.64 -37.56
N GLU A 144 -20.15 12.00 -36.39
CA GLU A 144 -19.71 12.62 -35.13
C GLU A 144 -18.21 12.43 -34.82
N SER A 145 -17.55 11.47 -35.49
CA SER A 145 -16.15 11.12 -35.21
C SER A 145 -15.15 12.21 -35.63
N VAL A 146 -15.51 13.05 -36.62
CA VAL A 146 -14.67 14.17 -37.05
C VAL A 146 -14.67 15.29 -36.00
N TRP A 147 -15.82 15.59 -35.40
CA TRP A 147 -15.94 16.62 -34.35
C TRP A 147 -15.21 16.22 -33.08
N ILE A 148 -15.26 14.94 -32.70
CA ILE A 148 -14.50 14.42 -31.55
C ILE A 148 -12.99 14.49 -31.83
N ALA A 149 -12.55 14.11 -33.03
CA ALA A 149 -11.14 14.24 -33.40
C ALA A 149 -10.66 15.71 -33.42
N LEU A 150 -11.48 16.64 -33.91
CA LEU A 150 -11.19 18.08 -33.88
C LEU A 150 -11.18 18.64 -32.45
N LEU A 151 -12.09 18.18 -31.58
CA LEU A 151 -12.11 18.55 -30.16
C LEU A 151 -10.87 18.03 -29.43
N LEU A 152 -10.47 16.78 -29.66
CA LEU A 152 -9.26 16.19 -29.07
C LEU A 152 -7.99 16.88 -29.59
N LEU A 153 -7.95 17.23 -30.87
CA LEU A 153 -6.83 18.00 -31.46
C LEU A 153 -6.78 19.43 -30.88
N GLY A 154 -7.93 20.07 -30.70
CA GLY A 154 -8.04 21.38 -30.05
C GLY A 154 -7.59 21.34 -28.59
N LEU A 155 -7.99 20.32 -27.83
CA LEU A 155 -7.56 20.12 -26.44
C LEU A 155 -6.04 19.88 -26.36
N LEU A 156 -5.48 19.08 -27.27
CA LEU A 156 -4.04 18.84 -27.35
C LEU A 156 -3.27 20.14 -27.65
N LEU A 157 -3.75 20.96 -28.59
CA LEU A 157 -3.14 22.25 -28.91
C LEU A 157 -3.22 23.24 -27.74
N LEU A 158 -4.35 23.26 -27.01
CA LEU A 158 -4.51 24.08 -25.80
C LEU A 158 -3.55 23.65 -24.68
N LEU A 159 -3.33 22.35 -24.48
CA LEU A 159 -2.38 21.81 -23.51
C LEU A 159 -0.92 22.13 -23.89
N LEU A 160 -0.59 22.08 -25.18
CA LEU A 160 0.74 22.46 -25.66
C LEU A 160 0.98 23.97 -25.52
N LEU A 161 -0.03 24.79 -25.79
CA LEU A 161 0.03 26.24 -25.60
C LEU A 161 0.12 26.60 -24.12
N SER A 162 -0.65 25.97 -23.25
CA SER A 162 -0.59 26.21 -21.80
C SER A 162 0.75 25.79 -21.20
N SER A 163 1.30 24.64 -21.62
CA SER A 163 2.64 24.19 -21.25
C SER A 163 3.73 25.15 -21.74
N SER A 164 3.58 25.69 -22.96
CA SER A 164 4.54 26.65 -23.53
C SER A 164 4.48 28.01 -22.82
N ILE A 165 3.27 28.49 -22.50
CA ILE A 165 3.06 29.71 -21.71
C ILE A 165 3.61 29.52 -20.29
N LEU A 166 3.35 28.38 -19.65
CA LEU A 166 3.88 28.08 -18.32
C LEU A 166 5.42 28.00 -18.34
N ALA A 167 6.02 27.39 -19.37
CA ALA A 167 7.47 27.38 -19.54
C ALA A 167 8.05 28.79 -19.79
N LEU A 168 7.34 29.66 -20.50
CA LEU A 168 7.74 31.06 -20.70
C LEU A 168 7.57 31.89 -19.43
N LEU A 169 6.54 31.63 -18.62
CA LEU A 169 6.34 32.26 -17.31
C LEU A 169 7.39 31.79 -16.30
N GLN A 170 7.72 30.49 -16.29
CA GLN A 170 8.82 29.92 -15.51
C GLN A 170 10.17 30.49 -15.96
N ARG A 171 10.41 30.63 -17.27
CA ARG A 171 11.62 31.29 -17.80
C ARG A 171 11.68 32.78 -17.46
N LYS A 172 10.55 33.48 -17.40
CA LYS A 172 10.47 34.87 -16.93
C LYS A 172 10.70 34.96 -15.41
N ALA A 173 10.14 34.06 -14.60
CA ALA A 173 10.39 33.99 -13.16
C ALA A 173 11.87 33.71 -12.86
N CYS A 174 12.51 32.78 -13.59
CA CYS A 174 13.95 32.54 -13.48
C CYS A 174 14.81 33.70 -14.03
N ARG A 175 14.30 34.51 -14.98
CA ARG A 175 15.04 35.68 -15.50
C ARG A 175 14.87 36.95 -14.67
N VAL A 176 13.81 37.06 -13.88
CA VAL A 176 13.58 38.22 -12.98
C VAL A 176 14.44 38.11 -11.71
N GLN A 177 15.04 36.95 -11.44
CA GLN A 177 15.95 36.71 -10.31
C GLN A 177 17.44 36.83 -10.68
N GLY A 178 17.77 37.76 -11.59
CA GLY A 178 19.14 38.12 -11.97
C GLY A 178 19.30 39.64 -12.12
N GLY A 179 19.69 40.33 -11.05
CA GLY A 179 20.03 41.75 -10.97
C GLY A 179 20.69 42.06 -9.60
N PRO A 180 21.54 43.10 -9.49
CA PRO A 180 22.89 43.00 -8.90
C PRO A 180 22.99 43.00 -7.37
N GLU A 181 24.09 42.37 -6.94
CA GLU A 181 24.63 42.15 -5.59
C GLU A 181 24.82 43.44 -4.76
N PRO A 182 24.42 43.45 -3.47
CA PRO A 182 25.02 44.29 -2.45
C PRO A 182 26.15 43.54 -1.71
N GLU A 183 27.26 44.24 -1.48
CA GLU A 183 28.42 43.79 -0.69
C GLU A 183 28.07 43.31 0.74
N PRO A 184 28.92 42.49 1.37
CA PRO A 184 28.54 41.64 2.50
C PRO A 184 28.59 42.34 3.86
N GLU A 185 27.53 42.17 4.66
CA GLU A 185 27.61 42.20 6.12
C GLU A 185 27.66 40.76 6.66
N PRO A 186 28.47 40.46 7.71
CA PRO A 186 28.95 39.11 7.92
C PRO A 186 28.17 38.37 9.01
N GLU A 187 27.06 37.68 8.71
CA GLU A 187 26.43 36.79 9.71
C GLU A 187 25.90 35.45 9.13
N SER A 188 26.64 34.40 9.50
CA SER A 188 26.34 32.95 9.55
C SER A 188 25.85 32.23 8.29
N GLU A 189 26.77 31.47 7.69
CA GLU A 189 26.52 30.31 6.82
C GLU A 189 25.33 29.46 7.30
N PRO A 190 24.40 29.04 6.41
CA PRO A 190 23.48 27.97 6.73
C PRO A 190 24.27 26.68 6.89
N GLU A 191 24.18 26.06 8.07
CA GLU A 191 24.88 24.82 8.39
C GLU A 191 24.64 23.75 7.31
N SER A 192 25.68 23.58 6.50
CA SER A 192 26.19 22.34 5.93
C SER A 192 25.17 21.20 5.81
N GLY A 193 24.86 20.86 4.55
CA GLY A 193 24.38 19.53 4.18
C GLY A 193 25.35 18.47 4.69
N ARG A 194 25.10 18.00 5.91
CA ARG A 194 25.72 16.80 6.46
C ARG A 194 25.47 15.66 5.49
N ASP A 195 26.54 15.03 5.05
CA ASP A 195 26.51 13.88 4.15
C ASP A 195 25.81 12.71 4.88
N TRP A 196 24.48 12.61 4.73
CA TRP A 196 23.67 11.53 5.29
C TRP A 196 24.23 10.14 4.95
N SER A 197 24.96 10.05 3.83
CA SER A 197 25.60 8.85 3.33
C SER A 197 26.73 8.36 4.24
N ALA A 198 27.45 9.27 4.90
CA ALA A 198 28.56 8.94 5.79
C ALA A 198 28.10 8.37 7.14
N GLU A 199 26.88 8.70 7.57
CA GLU A 199 26.30 8.26 8.85
C GLU A 199 25.56 6.92 8.75
N LEU A 200 25.18 6.49 7.55
CA LEU A 200 24.40 5.26 7.35
C LEU A 200 25.29 4.07 6.97
N PRO A 201 25.17 2.93 7.69
CA PRO A 201 25.87 1.72 7.30
C PRO A 201 25.32 1.17 5.97
N GLU A 202 26.17 0.45 5.24
CA GLU A 202 25.70 -0.51 4.24
C GLU A 202 25.43 -1.85 4.93
N LEU A 203 24.36 -2.51 4.51
CA LEU A 203 23.97 -3.83 5.03
C LEU A 203 24.23 -4.89 3.95
N PRO A 204 25.38 -5.60 3.98
CA PRO A 204 25.75 -6.55 2.92
C PRO A 204 24.78 -7.72 2.76
N GLU A 205 24.11 -8.08 3.85
CA GLU A 205 23.12 -9.15 3.89
C GLU A 205 21.69 -8.69 3.56
N LEU A 206 21.47 -7.39 3.35
CA LEU A 206 20.17 -6.86 2.95
C LEU A 206 19.93 -7.22 1.48
N ARG A 207 18.90 -8.04 1.25
CA ARG A 207 18.49 -8.45 -0.09
C ARG A 207 17.13 -7.87 -0.42
N PHE A 208 17.05 -7.15 -1.53
CA PHE A 208 15.79 -6.70 -2.11
C PHE A 208 15.12 -7.88 -2.83
N SER A 209 13.80 -7.98 -2.73
CA SER A 209 13.00 -8.99 -3.40
C SER A 209 12.04 -8.33 -4.39
N GLN A 210 10.78 -8.08 -3.99
CA GLN A 210 9.75 -7.48 -4.85
C GLN A 210 9.35 -6.10 -4.36
N VAL A 211 8.88 -5.26 -5.27
CA VAL A 211 8.21 -4.01 -4.89
C VAL A 211 6.84 -4.35 -4.29
N ILE A 212 6.58 -3.86 -3.08
CA ILE A 212 5.27 -3.95 -2.41
C ILE A 212 4.44 -2.71 -2.73
N ARG A 213 5.07 -1.53 -2.77
CA ARG A 213 4.40 -0.25 -2.99
C ARG A 213 5.32 0.73 -3.71
N GLU A 214 4.80 1.41 -4.72
CA GLU A 214 5.43 2.59 -5.32
C GLU A 214 4.68 3.84 -4.89
N GLY A 215 5.39 4.84 -4.38
CA GLY A 215 4.86 6.15 -4.03
C GLY A 215 5.68 7.27 -4.66
N GLY A 216 5.18 8.51 -4.57
CA GLY A 216 5.87 9.67 -5.16
C GLY A 216 7.23 9.99 -4.53
N HIS A 217 7.39 9.66 -3.24
CA HIS A 217 8.58 10.00 -2.44
C HIS A 217 9.38 8.79 -1.95
N SER A 218 8.89 7.56 -2.18
CA SER A 218 9.62 6.34 -1.80
C SER A 218 9.06 5.12 -2.54
N VAL A 219 9.86 4.05 -2.58
CA VAL A 219 9.43 2.73 -3.04
C VAL A 219 9.66 1.75 -1.91
N VAL A 220 8.62 1.00 -1.52
CA VAL A 220 8.69 -0.03 -0.48
C VAL A 220 8.92 -1.38 -1.15
N TRP A 221 9.99 -2.06 -0.75
CA TRP A 221 10.33 -3.39 -1.20
C TRP A 221 10.12 -4.41 -0.07
N ALA A 222 9.68 -5.61 -0.43
CA ALA A 222 9.94 -6.78 0.40
C ALA A 222 11.43 -7.11 0.30
N GLY A 223 12.02 -7.57 1.38
CA GLY A 223 13.39 -8.01 1.40
C GLY A 223 13.68 -9.00 2.51
N GLN A 224 14.96 -9.34 2.63
CA GLN A 224 15.47 -10.20 3.68
C GLN A 224 16.73 -9.57 4.28
N LEU A 225 16.83 -9.60 5.62
CA LEU A 225 18.01 -9.19 6.36
C LEU A 225 18.32 -10.28 7.39
N GLN A 226 19.52 -10.86 7.35
CA GLN A 226 19.94 -11.94 8.26
C GLN A 226 18.92 -13.10 8.32
N GLY A 227 18.34 -13.46 7.16
CA GLY A 227 17.32 -14.52 7.07
C GLY A 227 15.89 -14.11 7.45
N LYS A 228 15.68 -12.94 8.06
CA LYS A 228 14.36 -12.43 8.45
C LYS A 228 13.74 -11.56 7.36
N LEU A 229 12.42 -11.68 7.16
CA LEU A 229 11.68 -10.84 6.23
C LEU A 229 11.59 -9.40 6.73
N VAL A 230 11.83 -8.45 5.84
CA VAL A 230 11.84 -7.01 6.14
C VAL A 230 11.15 -6.22 5.04
N ALA A 231 10.59 -5.07 5.40
CA ALA A 231 10.12 -4.06 4.46
C ALA A 231 11.23 -3.00 4.33
N VAL A 232 11.64 -2.69 3.11
CA VAL A 232 12.70 -1.73 2.81
C VAL A 232 12.08 -0.54 2.09
N LYS A 233 11.88 0.56 2.81
CA LYS A 233 11.40 1.83 2.23
C LYS A 233 12.61 2.58 1.70
N ALA A 234 12.76 2.59 0.37
CA ALA A 234 13.86 3.21 -0.34
C ALA A 234 13.47 4.63 -0.80
N PHE A 235 14.30 5.61 -0.48
CA PHE A 235 14.05 7.01 -0.80
C PHE A 235 15.01 7.48 -1.90
N PRO A 236 14.52 8.21 -2.92
CA PRO A 236 15.41 8.90 -3.85
C PRO A 236 16.17 10.03 -3.15
N LEU A 237 17.33 10.46 -3.67
CA LEU A 237 18.13 11.56 -3.11
C LEU A 237 17.34 12.86 -2.87
N ARG A 238 16.37 13.15 -3.74
CA ARG A 238 15.48 14.32 -3.58
C ARG A 238 14.56 14.25 -2.36
N ALA A 239 14.43 13.07 -1.75
CA ALA A 239 13.54 12.80 -0.62
C ALA A 239 14.28 12.48 0.69
N VAL A 240 15.55 12.91 0.83
CA VAL A 240 16.37 12.70 2.04
C VAL A 240 15.75 13.38 3.26
N ALA A 241 15.12 14.54 3.09
CA ALA A 241 14.46 15.25 4.19
C ALA A 241 13.26 14.44 4.75
N GLN A 242 12.47 13.80 3.89
CA GLN A 242 11.38 12.91 4.33
C GLN A 242 11.93 11.69 5.06
N PHE A 243 13.01 11.09 4.53
CA PHE A 243 13.70 10.00 5.21
C PHE A 243 14.17 10.39 6.62
N GLN A 244 14.82 11.55 6.76
CA GLN A 244 15.32 12.03 8.05
C GLN A 244 14.18 12.30 9.04
N ALA A 245 13.09 12.92 8.59
CA ALA A 245 11.92 13.18 9.42
C ALA A 245 11.26 11.88 9.90
N GLU A 246 11.03 10.92 9.00
CA GLU A 246 10.42 9.64 9.35
C GLU A 246 11.34 8.80 10.25
N ARG A 247 12.65 8.79 9.97
CA ARG A 247 13.66 8.14 10.82
C ARG A 247 13.65 8.71 12.24
N ALA A 248 13.66 10.03 12.36
CA ALA A 248 13.70 10.70 13.66
C ALA A 248 12.50 10.32 14.54
N LEU A 249 11.33 10.13 13.94
CA LEU A 249 10.14 9.64 14.64
C LEU A 249 10.35 8.21 15.15
N TYR A 250 10.75 7.28 14.28
CA TYR A 250 10.98 5.89 14.68
C TYR A 250 12.10 5.72 15.72
N GLU A 251 13.06 6.63 15.76
CA GLU A 251 14.15 6.64 16.75
C GLU A 251 13.78 7.35 18.07
N LEU A 252 12.55 7.89 18.22
CA LEU A 252 12.11 8.50 19.47
C LEU A 252 12.15 7.50 20.64
N PRO A 253 12.70 7.90 21.80
CA PRO A 253 12.66 7.08 23.00
C PRO A 253 11.23 6.66 23.35
N GLY A 254 11.06 5.38 23.68
CA GLY A 254 9.76 4.83 24.07
C GLY A 254 8.75 4.66 22.94
N LEU A 255 9.11 4.83 21.66
CA LEU A 255 8.24 4.55 20.50
C LEU A 255 8.29 3.07 20.04
N GLN A 256 8.15 2.15 20.99
CA GLN A 256 8.07 0.72 20.71
C GLN A 256 6.78 0.14 21.29
N HIS A 257 5.97 -0.47 20.43
CA HIS A 257 4.68 -1.04 20.79
C HIS A 257 4.24 -2.08 19.75
N ASP A 258 3.48 -3.10 20.16
CA ASP A 258 3.03 -4.19 19.27
C ASP A 258 2.16 -3.69 18.10
N HIS A 259 1.38 -2.63 18.32
CA HIS A 259 0.49 -2.07 17.30
C HIS A 259 1.11 -0.90 16.53
N ILE A 260 2.43 -0.75 16.55
CA ILE A 260 3.21 0.16 15.70
C ILE A 260 4.25 -0.67 14.94
N VAL A 261 4.40 -0.42 13.63
CA VAL A 261 5.37 -1.15 12.81
C VAL A 261 6.77 -0.92 13.36
N ARG A 262 7.47 -2.02 13.66
CA ARG A 262 8.76 -1.96 14.32
C ARG A 262 9.85 -1.49 13.36
N PHE A 263 10.53 -0.42 13.74
CA PHE A 263 11.78 0.00 13.11
C PHE A 263 12.92 -0.99 13.42
N ILE A 264 13.69 -1.35 12.40
CA ILE A 264 14.83 -2.27 12.54
C ILE A 264 16.13 -1.48 12.49
N THR A 265 16.35 -0.75 11.41
CA THR A 265 17.56 0.05 11.19
C THR A 265 17.37 0.99 10.00
N ALA A 266 18.23 2.00 9.90
CA ALA A 266 18.46 2.73 8.67
C ALA A 266 19.71 2.21 7.96
N SER A 267 19.78 2.36 6.64
CA SER A 267 20.90 1.93 5.80
C SER A 267 21.01 2.84 4.59
N ARG A 268 22.15 2.82 3.91
CA ARG A 268 22.23 3.26 2.50
C ARG A 268 22.24 2.04 1.58
N GLY A 269 21.73 2.19 0.36
CA GLY A 269 21.72 1.10 -0.61
C GLY A 269 20.74 1.31 -1.76
N SER A 270 20.60 0.31 -2.61
CA SER A 270 19.65 0.29 -3.74
C SER A 270 19.42 -1.16 -4.20
N PRO A 271 18.26 -1.49 -4.79
CA PRO A 271 18.03 -2.76 -5.47
C PRO A 271 19.00 -3.06 -6.62
N GLY A 272 19.80 -2.08 -7.07
CA GLY A 272 20.86 -2.27 -8.05
C GLY A 272 21.97 -1.22 -7.94
N PRO A 273 23.18 -1.51 -8.45
CA PRO A 273 24.29 -0.56 -8.42
C PRO A 273 24.14 0.57 -9.45
N PRO A 274 24.64 1.78 -9.16
CA PRO A 274 25.19 2.21 -7.87
C PRO A 274 24.10 2.47 -6.81
N PRO A 275 24.43 2.34 -5.50
CA PRO A 275 23.54 2.72 -4.42
C PRO A 275 23.32 4.24 -4.43
N CYS A 276 22.06 4.66 -4.49
CA CYS A 276 21.70 6.05 -4.78
C CYS A 276 20.74 6.66 -3.74
N GLY A 277 20.57 6.09 -2.54
CA GLY A 277 19.69 6.71 -1.54
C GLY A 277 19.65 6.04 -0.16
N PRO A 278 19.02 6.72 0.81
CA PRO A 278 18.79 6.17 2.13
C PRO A 278 17.61 5.18 2.14
N LEU A 279 17.67 4.25 3.08
CA LEU A 279 16.71 3.16 3.28
C LEU A 279 16.25 3.16 4.74
N LEU A 280 14.94 3.01 4.95
CA LEU A 280 14.39 2.57 6.23
C LEU A 280 14.06 1.08 6.14
N VAL A 281 14.62 0.31 7.06
CA VAL A 281 14.34 -1.13 7.19
C VAL A 281 13.37 -1.32 8.35
N LEU A 282 12.20 -1.85 8.03
CA LEU A 282 11.06 -2.03 8.92
C LEU A 282 10.70 -3.52 8.98
N GLU A 283 9.95 -3.89 10.00
CA GLU A 283 9.32 -5.21 10.05
C GLU A 283 8.32 -5.40 8.90
N LEU A 284 8.38 -6.56 8.23
CA LEU A 284 7.41 -6.92 7.20
C LEU A 284 6.27 -7.72 7.82
N HIS A 285 5.04 -7.31 7.56
CA HIS A 285 3.84 -8.09 7.85
C HIS A 285 3.32 -8.74 6.56
N PRO A 286 3.43 -10.08 6.40
CA PRO A 286 3.13 -10.76 5.13
C PRO A 286 1.67 -10.67 4.68
N LYS A 287 0.73 -10.46 5.61
CA LYS A 287 -0.69 -10.27 5.30
C LYS A 287 -1.01 -8.89 4.71
N GLY A 288 0.00 -8.02 4.59
CA GLY A 288 -0.11 -6.73 3.92
C GLY A 288 -0.93 -5.71 4.70
N SER A 289 -1.43 -4.70 3.97
CA SER A 289 -2.25 -3.65 4.55
C SER A 289 -3.67 -4.12 4.84
N LEU A 290 -4.36 -3.48 5.79
CA LEU A 290 -5.77 -3.72 6.09
C LEU A 290 -6.63 -3.52 4.82
N CYS A 291 -6.31 -2.53 3.99
CA CYS A 291 -6.94 -2.32 2.69
C CYS A 291 -6.84 -3.57 1.80
N HIS A 292 -5.62 -4.10 1.62
CA HIS A 292 -5.40 -5.31 0.83
C HIS A 292 -6.02 -6.56 1.47
N TYR A 293 -5.98 -6.65 2.79
CA TYR A 293 -6.52 -7.79 3.52
C TYR A 293 -8.04 -7.89 3.36
N LEU A 294 -8.75 -6.76 3.50
CA LEU A 294 -10.21 -6.70 3.40
C LEU A 294 -10.75 -6.85 1.97
N THR A 295 -9.94 -6.65 0.93
CA THR A 295 -10.36 -6.98 -0.44
C THR A 295 -10.35 -8.48 -0.71
N GLN A 296 -9.57 -9.25 0.05
CA GLN A 296 -9.41 -10.69 -0.13
C GLN A 296 -10.17 -11.54 0.91
N HIS A 297 -10.48 -10.95 2.07
CA HIS A 297 -11.05 -11.66 3.20
C HIS A 297 -12.31 -10.96 3.70
N THR A 298 -13.33 -11.76 4.00
CA THR A 298 -14.39 -11.33 4.91
C THR A 298 -13.93 -11.57 6.34
N SER A 299 -14.30 -10.67 7.26
CA SER A 299 -13.99 -10.83 8.69
C SER A 299 -15.27 -11.12 9.46
N ASP A 300 -15.22 -12.10 10.35
CA ASP A 300 -16.28 -12.29 11.33
C ASP A 300 -16.19 -11.23 12.43
N TRP A 301 -17.25 -11.12 13.24
CA TRP A 301 -17.32 -10.09 14.28
C TRP A 301 -16.13 -10.11 15.23
N GLY A 302 -15.67 -11.29 15.64
CA GLY A 302 -14.50 -11.43 16.53
C GLY A 302 -13.21 -10.92 15.89
N SER A 303 -12.97 -11.22 14.62
CA SER A 303 -11.81 -10.73 13.88
C SER A 303 -11.89 -9.22 13.63
N SER A 304 -13.07 -8.69 13.28
CA SER A 304 -13.28 -7.25 13.13
C SER A 304 -12.98 -6.50 14.42
N LEU A 305 -13.49 -6.99 15.56
CA LEU A 305 -13.22 -6.41 16.87
C LEU A 305 -11.73 -6.47 17.24
N ARG A 306 -11.05 -7.59 16.94
CA ARG A 306 -9.60 -7.71 17.17
C ARG A 306 -8.82 -6.65 16.38
N MET A 307 -9.13 -6.49 15.10
CA MET A 307 -8.48 -5.49 14.25
C MET A 307 -8.77 -4.06 14.72
N ALA A 308 -10.03 -3.76 15.07
CA ALA A 308 -10.44 -2.44 15.55
C ALA A 308 -9.79 -2.10 16.90
N LEU A 309 -9.81 -3.03 17.87
CA LEU A 309 -9.22 -2.85 19.18
C LEU A 309 -7.71 -2.62 19.10
N SER A 310 -6.99 -3.46 18.34
CA SER A 310 -5.54 -3.31 18.19
C SER A 310 -5.14 -2.03 17.46
N LEU A 311 -5.91 -1.62 16.44
CA LEU A 311 -5.73 -0.31 15.79
C LEU A 311 -5.94 0.84 16.78
N ALA A 312 -7.00 0.79 17.58
CA ALA A 312 -7.28 1.80 18.60
C ALA A 312 -6.19 1.86 19.68
N GLN A 313 -5.66 0.70 20.10
CA GLN A 313 -4.54 0.62 21.03
C GLN A 313 -3.26 1.24 20.45
N GLY A 314 -2.94 0.97 19.19
CA GLY A 314 -1.80 1.60 18.51
C GLY A 314 -1.96 3.12 18.40
N LEU A 315 -3.16 3.59 18.05
CA LEU A 315 -3.41 5.03 17.91
C LEU A 315 -3.40 5.74 19.26
N ALA A 316 -4.01 5.14 20.28
CA ALA A 316 -3.97 5.64 21.65
C ALA A 316 -2.51 5.75 22.13
N PHE A 317 -1.70 4.72 21.89
CA PHE A 317 -0.27 4.75 22.21
C PHE A 317 0.47 5.87 21.48
N LEU A 318 0.22 6.12 20.18
CA LEU A 318 0.83 7.24 19.47
C LEU A 318 0.47 8.58 20.12
N HIS A 319 -0.81 8.78 20.42
CA HIS A 319 -1.33 10.03 20.96
C HIS A 319 -0.93 10.27 22.43
N GLU A 320 -0.66 9.21 23.19
CA GLU A 320 -0.30 9.30 24.60
C GLU A 320 1.07 9.97 24.79
N GLU A 321 1.09 11.02 25.60
CA GLU A 321 2.31 11.60 26.16
C GLU A 321 2.69 10.79 27.41
N ARG A 322 3.86 10.16 27.40
CA ARG A 322 4.22 9.15 28.41
C ARG A 322 5.65 9.30 28.92
N TRP A 323 5.82 9.25 30.23
CA TRP A 323 7.12 9.11 30.89
C TRP A 323 7.27 7.67 31.39
N GLN A 324 8.32 6.98 30.97
CA GLN A 324 8.62 5.63 31.42
C GLN A 324 10.13 5.43 31.54
N ASP A 325 10.60 4.94 32.69
CA ASP A 325 12.01 4.61 32.95
C ASP A 325 13.00 5.74 32.61
N GLY A 326 12.59 6.99 32.90
CA GLY A 326 13.39 8.19 32.60
C GLY A 326 13.40 8.61 31.13
N GLN A 327 12.68 7.89 30.26
CA GLN A 327 12.46 8.25 28.87
C GLN A 327 11.12 8.95 28.69
N TYR A 328 11.14 10.02 27.91
CA TYR A 328 9.94 10.77 27.53
C TYR A 328 9.54 10.41 26.09
N LYS A 329 8.32 9.89 25.95
CA LYS A 329 7.66 9.72 24.66
C LYS A 329 6.62 10.84 24.51
N PRO A 330 6.78 11.77 23.55
CA PRO A 330 5.77 12.77 23.30
C PRO A 330 4.52 12.16 22.64
N GLY A 331 3.40 12.89 22.68
CA GLY A 331 2.25 12.59 21.85
C GLY A 331 2.60 12.82 20.37
N ILE A 332 2.12 11.93 19.48
CA ILE A 332 2.42 11.96 18.04
C ILE A 332 1.12 11.85 17.27
N ALA A 333 0.81 12.83 16.43
CA ALA A 333 -0.30 12.74 15.49
C ALA A 333 0.16 12.08 14.19
N HIS A 334 -0.48 10.98 13.78
CA HIS A 334 -0.10 10.23 12.57
C HIS A 334 -0.29 11.03 11.27
N ARG A 335 -1.37 11.81 11.18
CA ARG A 335 -1.76 12.71 10.07
C ARG A 335 -2.04 12.07 8.69
N ASP A 336 -1.69 10.81 8.49
CA ASP A 336 -2.04 10.04 7.29
C ASP A 336 -2.59 8.64 7.62
N LEU A 337 -3.50 8.57 8.61
CA LEU A 337 -4.06 7.29 9.03
C LEU A 337 -5.09 6.82 8.00
N SER A 338 -4.77 5.74 7.29
CA SER A 338 -5.65 5.10 6.31
C SER A 338 -5.51 3.58 6.38
N SER A 339 -6.49 2.84 5.83
CA SER A 339 -6.40 1.38 5.76
C SER A 339 -5.21 0.87 4.93
N GLN A 340 -4.58 1.72 4.13
CA GLN A 340 -3.35 1.42 3.41
C GLN A 340 -2.09 1.46 4.29
N ASN A 341 -2.12 2.27 5.35
CA ASN A 341 -1.03 2.48 6.30
C ASN A 341 -1.19 1.67 7.61
N VAL A 342 -2.28 0.88 7.71
CA VAL A 342 -2.47 -0.12 8.76
C VAL A 342 -2.11 -1.49 8.18
N LEU A 343 -1.24 -2.26 8.85
CA LEU A 343 -0.80 -3.60 8.45
C LEU A 343 -1.42 -4.68 9.32
N ILE A 344 -1.67 -5.87 8.76
CA ILE A 344 -2.23 -7.02 9.49
C ILE A 344 -1.10 -7.94 9.98
N ARG A 345 -1.03 -8.17 11.28
CA ARG A 345 -0.09 -9.06 11.94
C ARG A 345 -0.49 -10.54 11.79
N ASP A 346 0.44 -11.43 12.06
CA ASP A 346 0.23 -12.88 11.93
C ASP A 346 -0.87 -13.42 12.86
N ASP A 347 -1.06 -12.80 14.02
CA ASP A 347 -2.12 -13.10 14.99
C ASP A 347 -3.49 -12.48 14.65
N GLY A 348 -3.59 -11.74 13.55
CA GLY A 348 -4.81 -11.06 13.10
C GLY A 348 -5.08 -9.72 13.79
N SER A 349 -4.15 -9.20 14.58
CA SER A 349 -4.17 -7.82 15.06
C SER A 349 -3.59 -6.84 14.04
N CYS A 350 -3.75 -5.54 14.27
CA CYS A 350 -3.25 -4.47 13.41
C CYS A 350 -1.95 -3.86 13.95
N ALA A 351 -1.14 -3.29 13.06
CA ALA A 351 -0.03 -2.40 13.38
C ALA A 351 -0.06 -1.17 12.46
N ILE A 352 0.15 0.02 13.03
CA ILE A 352 0.18 1.28 12.29
C ILE A 352 1.60 1.49 11.74
N GLY A 353 1.72 1.76 10.44
CA GLY A 353 2.98 2.07 9.76
C GLY A 353 2.90 3.37 8.98
N ASP A 354 4.02 3.73 8.34
CA ASP A 354 4.22 4.99 7.59
C ASP A 354 4.03 6.26 8.42
N LEU A 355 5.10 6.65 9.12
CA LEU A 355 5.13 7.86 9.94
C LEU A 355 5.66 9.07 9.16
N GLY A 356 5.72 9.01 7.81
CA GLY A 356 6.36 10.03 6.98
C GLY A 356 5.69 11.42 7.04
N LEU A 357 4.43 11.49 7.48
CA LEU A 357 3.68 12.74 7.67
C LEU A 357 3.36 13.03 9.14
N ALA A 358 3.76 12.14 10.05
CA ALA A 358 3.44 12.28 11.46
C ALA A 358 4.14 13.49 12.08
N LEU A 359 3.54 14.00 13.16
CA LEU A 359 3.99 15.21 13.83
C LEU A 359 4.04 14.96 15.34
N VAL A 360 5.17 15.29 15.96
CA VAL A 360 5.29 15.37 17.41
C VAL A 360 4.44 16.55 17.89
N LEU A 361 3.49 16.26 18.78
CA LEU A 361 2.65 17.27 19.39
C LEU A 361 3.43 18.02 20.48
N PRO A 362 3.25 19.35 20.60
CA PRO A 362 3.82 20.09 21.72
C PRO A 362 3.28 19.50 23.02
N GLY A 363 4.20 19.10 23.92
CA GLY A 363 3.85 18.47 25.19
C GLY A 363 2.94 19.38 26.02
N LEU A 364 1.88 18.80 26.57
CA LEU A 364 0.98 19.51 27.50
C LEU A 364 1.63 19.67 28.88
N ALA A 365 2.70 18.92 29.16
CA ALA A 365 3.50 19.06 30.36
C ALA A 365 4.58 20.13 30.20
N GLN A 366 4.26 21.38 30.55
CA GLN A 366 5.29 22.20 31.19
C GLN A 366 5.73 21.48 32.48
N PRO A 367 7.02 21.47 32.85
CA PRO A 367 7.37 21.21 34.25
C PRO A 367 6.55 22.17 35.13
N PRO A 368 6.18 21.81 36.38
CA PRO A 368 5.27 22.63 37.19
C PRO A 368 5.95 23.95 37.57
N THR A 369 5.92 24.93 36.67
CA THR A 369 6.18 26.33 36.96
C THR A 369 4.83 26.94 37.25
N TRP A 370 4.51 27.00 38.55
CA TRP A 370 3.51 27.92 39.09
C TRP A 370 3.69 29.30 38.42
N ALA A 371 2.70 29.70 37.63
CA ALA A 371 2.32 31.08 37.39
C ALA A 371 0.88 31.08 36.85
N PRO A 372 -0.07 31.78 37.49
CA PRO A 372 -1.46 31.75 37.09
C PRO A 372 -1.67 32.67 35.89
N THR A 373 -2.00 32.08 34.74
CA THR A 373 -2.63 32.84 33.64
C THR A 373 -3.98 32.22 33.32
N GLN A 374 -4.99 33.07 33.32
CA GLN A 374 -6.41 32.76 33.29
C GLN A 374 -6.88 31.82 32.16
N PRO A 375 -8.00 31.09 32.37
CA PRO A 375 -8.57 30.18 31.39
C PRO A 375 -9.25 30.95 30.24
N ARG A 376 -8.88 30.65 29.00
CA ARG A 376 -9.72 30.94 27.84
C ARG A 376 -10.51 29.68 27.49
N GLY A 377 -11.83 29.86 27.39
CA GLY A 377 -12.83 28.81 27.27
C GLY A 377 -12.79 27.99 25.97
N PRO A 378 -13.72 27.02 25.85
CA PRO A 378 -13.61 25.90 24.93
C PRO A 378 -13.98 26.32 23.50
N ALA A 379 -13.03 26.22 22.59
CA ALA A 379 -13.29 26.31 21.15
C ALA A 379 -13.11 24.94 20.50
N ALA A 380 -14.27 24.30 20.29
CA ALA A 380 -14.63 23.48 19.13
C ALA A 380 -13.71 22.30 18.75
N ILE A 381 -14.19 21.11 19.11
CA ILE A 381 -14.19 19.96 18.22
C ILE A 381 -14.88 20.40 16.91
N MET A 382 -14.17 20.36 15.80
CA MET A 382 -14.78 20.44 14.48
C MET A 382 -14.03 19.48 13.55
N GLU A 383 -14.71 18.38 13.23
CA GLU A 383 -14.32 17.47 12.17
C GLU A 383 -14.89 17.99 10.84
N VAL A 384 -14.13 17.76 9.77
CA VAL A 384 -14.50 17.83 8.34
C VAL A 384 -14.68 19.22 7.71
N SER A 385 -13.67 19.66 6.95
CA SER A 385 -13.76 19.79 5.48
C SER A 385 -12.44 20.35 4.90
N THR A 386 -11.75 19.54 4.10
CA THR A 386 -10.78 20.05 3.13
C THR A 386 -11.50 20.34 1.82
N LEU A 387 -11.57 21.64 1.51
CA LEU A 387 -11.69 22.27 0.19
C LEU A 387 -13.03 22.10 -0.55
N GLU A 388 -13.88 23.12 -0.48
CA GLU A 388 -14.47 23.71 -1.69
C GLU A 388 -14.45 25.24 -1.62
N ALA A 389 -14.33 25.82 -2.82
CA ALA A 389 -13.98 27.19 -3.11
C ALA A 389 -15.02 28.21 -2.61
N GLY A 390 -14.52 29.42 -2.33
CA GLY A 390 -15.32 30.52 -1.85
C GLY A 390 -16.37 30.99 -2.85
N GLU A 391 -17.58 31.18 -2.33
CA GLU A 391 -18.51 32.22 -2.79
C GLU A 391 -19.12 32.89 -1.55
N THR A 392 -18.84 34.18 -1.44
CA THR A 392 -19.46 35.15 -0.52
C THR A 392 -20.94 35.31 -0.82
N GLN A 393 -21.81 35.18 0.18
CA GLN A 393 -23.04 35.99 0.23
C GLN A 393 -23.54 36.18 1.68
N ASP A 394 -23.88 37.44 1.97
CA ASP A 394 -24.45 38.01 3.19
C ASP A 394 -25.68 37.31 3.78
N GLY A 395 -25.87 37.53 5.09
CA GLY A 395 -27.21 37.53 5.71
C GLY A 395 -27.22 37.10 7.18
N GLY A 396 -27.10 38.06 8.10
CA GLY A 396 -27.17 37.81 9.54
C GLY A 396 -28.60 37.64 10.10
N GLY A 397 -28.69 37.12 11.34
CA GLY A 397 -29.82 37.38 12.24
C GLY A 397 -30.30 36.23 13.15
N ALA A 398 -29.79 36.23 14.39
CA ALA A 398 -30.48 36.03 15.68
C ALA A 398 -30.91 34.63 16.23
N ALA A 399 -30.51 34.45 17.50
CA ALA A 399 -31.11 33.73 18.66
C ALA A 399 -31.16 32.19 18.61
N ASP A 400 -30.39 31.45 19.42
CA ASP A 400 -30.55 31.19 20.88
C ASP A 400 -31.94 30.63 21.24
N ASP A 401 -32.03 29.30 21.32
CA ASP A 401 -32.64 28.50 22.40
C ASP A 401 -32.81 27.04 21.92
N ASP A 402 -32.06 26.11 22.53
CA ASP A 402 -32.42 24.68 22.79
C ASP A 402 -31.15 23.82 22.99
N ALA A 403 -30.37 24.17 24.01
CA ALA A 403 -29.38 23.28 24.61
C ALA A 403 -29.98 22.60 25.85
N ALA A 404 -30.92 21.66 25.66
CA ALA A 404 -31.47 20.88 26.76
C ALA A 404 -32.14 19.55 26.34
N THR A 405 -31.57 18.75 25.42
CA THR A 405 -32.09 17.37 25.19
C THR A 405 -31.04 16.40 24.62
N VAL A 406 -29.84 16.25 25.21
CA VAL A 406 -28.98 15.07 24.94
C VAL A 406 -28.13 14.69 26.17
N GLN A 407 -28.78 14.52 27.34
CA GLN A 407 -28.13 14.02 28.56
C GLN A 407 -28.95 12.89 29.21
N GLN A 408 -29.49 11.96 28.40
CA GLN A 408 -30.18 10.78 28.95
C GLN A 408 -30.30 9.60 27.97
N HIS A 409 -29.17 8.98 27.60
CA HIS A 409 -29.20 7.59 27.08
C HIS A 409 -27.86 6.84 27.17
N LEU A 410 -27.16 6.92 28.31
CA LEU A 410 -25.96 6.12 28.59
C LEU A 410 -25.98 5.49 30.00
N GLU A 411 -27.18 5.14 30.47
CA GLU A 411 -27.39 4.15 31.52
C GLU A 411 -28.52 3.23 31.04
N LEU A 412 -28.17 2.22 30.23
CA LEU A 412 -28.87 0.93 30.02
C LEU A 412 -28.30 0.27 28.75
N MET A 413 -27.11 -0.33 28.88
CA MET A 413 -26.72 -1.64 28.33
C MET A 413 -25.35 -2.06 28.86
#